data_AF-A0AAW0DTV5-F1
#
_entry.id   AF-A0AAW0DTV5-F1
#
_cell.length_a   1.000
_cell.length_b   1.000
_cell.length_c   1.000
_cell.angle_alpha   90.00
_cell.angle_beta   90.00
_cell.angle_gamma   90.00
#
_symmetry.space_group_name_H-M   'P 1'
#
loop_
_entity.id
_entity.type
_entity.pdbx_description
1 polymer ?
#
loop_
_entity_poly.entity_id
_entity_poly.type
_entity_poly.pdbx_seq_one_letter_code
_entity_poly.pdbx_strand_id
1 'polypeptide(L)'
;MKLSGEQYDDRIIEVHWDPNVSRWRMMRFRNDKPNGNHINVVEKIIDSIADGVDKDTLLSRCNAIRVAWKTRQGQPVTQEPHTNPRPAHNPPAKRPLLSTHAEIRFGPIQSSIWSKVSGPEIVAGFQR
;
A
#
# COMPACT_ATOMS: atom_id res chain seq x y z
N MET A 1 -11.52 -37.80 -24.14
CA MET A 1 -10.97 -37.09 -25.32
C MET A 1 -11.79 -37.23 -26.60
N LYS A 2 -12.62 -38.27 -26.82
CA LYS A 2 -13.39 -38.45 -28.09
C LYS A 2 -14.89 -38.09 -28.05
N LEU A 3 -15.44 -37.66 -26.91
CA LEU A 3 -16.88 -37.36 -26.79
C LEU A 3 -17.24 -35.91 -27.17
N SER A 4 -16.34 -34.95 -26.95
CA SER A 4 -16.53 -33.53 -27.34
C SER A 4 -15.88 -33.17 -28.68
N GLY A 5 -14.89 -33.95 -29.15
CA GLY A 5 -14.11 -33.63 -30.35
C GLY A 5 -13.20 -32.40 -30.21
N GLU A 6 -13.12 -31.81 -29.02
CA GLU A 6 -12.39 -30.57 -28.78
C GLU A 6 -10.92 -30.84 -28.42
N GLN A 7 -9.99 -30.15 -29.09
CA GLN A 7 -8.57 -30.19 -28.79
C GLN A 7 -8.27 -29.36 -27.53
N TYR A 8 -7.53 -29.95 -26.59
CA TYR A 8 -7.13 -29.27 -25.35
C TYR A 8 -5.67 -28.85 -25.33
N ASP A 9 -4.84 -29.43 -26.20
CA ASP A 9 -3.41 -29.11 -26.28
C ASP A 9 -3.20 -27.66 -26.76
N ASP A 10 -2.12 -27.04 -26.27
CA ASP A 10 -1.72 -25.64 -26.53
C ASP A 10 -2.73 -24.56 -26.12
N ARG A 11 -3.75 -24.91 -25.32
CA ARG A 11 -4.72 -23.94 -24.81
C ARG A 11 -4.28 -23.36 -23.48
N ILE A 12 -4.51 -22.05 -23.34
CA ILE A 12 -4.23 -21.34 -22.09
C ILE A 12 -5.39 -21.55 -21.11
N ILE A 13 -5.04 -21.85 -19.86
CA ILE A 13 -5.98 -22.00 -18.76
C ILE A 13 -5.66 -21.00 -17.64
N GLU A 14 -6.69 -20.58 -16.92
CA GLU A 14 -6.51 -19.95 -15.62
C GLU A 14 -6.53 -21.03 -14.54
N VAL A 15 -5.63 -20.89 -13.57
CA VAL A 15 -5.48 -21.82 -12.45
C VAL A 15 -5.37 -21.05 -11.14
N HIS A 16 -5.74 -21.69 -10.03
CA HIS A 16 -5.43 -21.22 -8.68
C HIS A 16 -4.76 -22.33 -7.88
N TRP A 17 -3.98 -21.95 -6.86
CA TRP A 17 -3.40 -22.90 -5.91
C TRP A 17 -4.48 -23.39 -4.94
N ASP A 18 -4.58 -24.69 -4.71
CA ASP A 18 -5.38 -25.27 -3.62
C ASP A 18 -4.44 -25.74 -2.50
N PRO A 19 -4.43 -25.05 -1.34
CA PRO A 19 -3.53 -25.38 -0.24
C PRO A 19 -3.87 -26.72 0.43
N ASN A 20 -5.08 -27.26 0.27
CA ASN A 20 -5.47 -28.52 0.93
C ASN A 20 -4.84 -29.74 0.26
N VAL A 21 -4.68 -29.70 -1.06
CA VAL A 21 -4.12 -30.79 -1.88
C VAL A 21 -2.72 -30.47 -2.40
N SER A 22 -2.23 -29.26 -2.15
CA SER A 22 -0.95 -28.74 -2.65
C SER A 22 -0.79 -28.89 -4.16
N ARG A 23 -1.81 -28.52 -4.93
CA ARG A 23 -1.82 -28.59 -6.39
C ARG A 23 -2.53 -27.40 -7.01
N TRP A 24 -2.17 -27.09 -8.25
CA TRP A 24 -2.89 -26.14 -9.09
C TRP A 24 -4.20 -26.76 -9.59
N ARG A 25 -5.31 -26.04 -9.43
CA ARG A 25 -6.61 -26.42 -9.97
C ARG A 25 -6.98 -25.52 -11.12
N MET A 26 -7.42 -26.13 -12.22
CA MET A 26 -7.96 -25.43 -13.37
C MET A 26 -9.28 -24.75 -13.01
N MET A 27 -9.44 -23.50 -13.47
CA MET A 27 -10.66 -22.73 -13.34
C MET A 27 -11.43 -22.67 -14.65
N ARG A 28 -10.81 -22.13 -15.70
CA ARG A 28 -11.43 -21.89 -17.00
C ARG A 28 -10.41 -21.82 -18.12
N PHE A 29 -10.87 -22.01 -19.35
CA PHE A 29 -10.08 -21.71 -20.55
C PHE A 29 -9.98 -20.20 -20.78
N ARG A 30 -8.81 -19.74 -21.20
CA ARG A 30 -8.51 -18.35 -21.57
C ARG A 30 -8.33 -18.27 -23.08
N ASN A 31 -9.42 -18.42 -23.81
CA ASN A 31 -9.44 -18.32 -25.28
C ASN A 31 -9.09 -16.91 -25.79
N ASP A 32 -9.14 -15.90 -24.92
CA ASP A 32 -8.77 -14.51 -25.21
C ASP A 32 -7.26 -14.25 -25.13
N LYS A 33 -6.47 -15.22 -24.64
CA LYS A 33 -5.01 -15.07 -24.52
C LYS A 33 -4.31 -16.10 -25.40
N PRO A 34 -3.40 -15.67 -26.31
CA PRO A 34 -2.63 -16.61 -27.11
C PRO A 34 -1.55 -17.32 -26.29
N ASN A 35 -1.05 -16.70 -25.22
CA ASN A 35 0.05 -17.20 -24.40
C ASN A 35 -0.27 -17.09 -22.90
N GLY A 36 0.40 -17.91 -22.11
CA GLY A 36 0.39 -17.82 -20.65
C GLY A 36 1.08 -16.57 -20.12
N ASN A 37 1.09 -16.41 -18.79
CA ASN A 37 1.83 -15.33 -18.16
C ASN A 37 3.35 -15.57 -18.31
N HIS A 38 4.14 -14.51 -18.44
CA HIS A 38 5.60 -14.59 -18.45
C HIS A 38 6.13 -15.12 -17.11
N ILE A 39 7.25 -15.85 -17.11
CA ILE A 39 7.79 -16.53 -15.91
C ILE A 39 7.96 -15.57 -14.72
N ASN A 40 8.54 -14.38 -14.92
CA ASN A 40 8.68 -13.37 -13.85
C ASN A 40 7.35 -12.94 -13.21
N VAL A 41 6.23 -13.01 -13.95
CA VAL A 41 4.91 -12.72 -13.39
C VAL A 41 4.42 -13.91 -12.56
N VAL A 42 4.68 -15.13 -13.04
CA VAL A 42 4.32 -16.36 -12.32
C VAL A 42 5.07 -16.45 -10.99
N GLU A 43 6.38 -16.17 -10.98
CA GLU A 43 7.20 -16.17 -9.76
C GLU A 43 6.65 -15.18 -8.72
N LYS A 44 6.36 -13.94 -9.13
CA LYS A 44 5.76 -12.94 -8.23
C LYS A 44 4.40 -13.36 -7.67
N ILE A 45 3.60 -14.08 -8.47
CA ILE A 45 2.32 -14.61 -8.02
C ILE A 45 2.54 -15.73 -6.99
N ILE A 46 3.53 -16.60 -7.20
CA ILE A 46 3.89 -17.65 -6.23
C ILE A 46 4.34 -17.02 -4.91
N ASP A 47 5.22 -16.02 -4.96
CA ASP A 47 5.67 -15.29 -3.76
C ASP A 47 4.49 -14.65 -3.03
N SER A 48 3.57 -14.00 -3.77
CA SER A 48 2.37 -13.40 -3.19
C SER A 48 1.40 -14.41 -2.57
N ILE A 49 1.36 -15.65 -3.04
CA ILE A 49 0.53 -16.72 -2.46
C ILE A 49 1.19 -17.25 -1.18
N ALA A 50 2.52 -17.41 -1.19
CA ALA A 50 3.28 -17.84 -0.01
C ALA A 50 3.21 -16.83 1.14
N ASP A 51 3.31 -15.53 0.81
CA ASP A 51 3.20 -14.42 1.78
C ASP A 51 1.75 -13.96 2.02
N GLY A 52 0.77 -14.69 1.47
CA GLY A 52 -0.63 -14.33 1.52
C GLY A 52 -1.20 -14.28 2.94
N VAL A 53 -2.14 -13.36 3.18
CA VAL A 53 -2.91 -13.31 4.43
C VAL A 53 -4.21 -14.07 4.25
N ASP A 54 -4.37 -15.16 4.99
CA ASP A 54 -5.59 -15.95 4.98
C ASP A 54 -6.78 -15.20 5.58
N LYS A 55 -7.99 -15.59 5.14
CA LYS A 55 -9.26 -15.06 5.64
C LYS A 55 -9.34 -15.10 7.17
N ASP A 56 -8.96 -16.22 7.78
CA ASP A 56 -9.07 -16.41 9.23
C ASP A 56 -8.03 -15.59 10.00
N THR A 57 -6.83 -15.45 9.44
CA THR A 57 -5.79 -14.54 9.94
C THR A 57 -6.28 -13.09 9.92
N LEU A 58 -7.00 -12.68 8.88
CA LEU A 58 -7.57 -11.34 8.84
C LEU A 58 -8.68 -11.16 9.89
N LEU A 59 -9.61 -12.11 9.98
CA LEU A 59 -10.73 -12.06 10.93
C LEU A 59 -10.26 -12.00 12.38
N SER A 60 -9.25 -12.79 12.75
CA SER A 60 -8.66 -12.77 14.09
C SER A 60 -8.05 -11.40 14.44
N ARG A 61 -7.48 -10.70 13.46
CA ARG A 61 -6.86 -9.37 13.64
C ARG A 61 -7.87 -8.23 13.61
N CYS A 62 -9.07 -8.40 13.06
CA CYS A 62 -10.08 -7.34 12.96
C CYS A 62 -10.39 -6.65 14.29
N ASN A 63 -10.53 -7.42 15.38
CA ASN A 63 -10.81 -6.84 16.69
C ASN A 63 -9.64 -5.99 17.21
N ALA A 64 -8.41 -6.45 17.04
CA ALA A 64 -7.21 -5.69 17.44
C ALA A 64 -7.12 -4.37 16.65
N ILE A 65 -7.38 -4.41 15.34
CA ILE A 65 -7.41 -3.22 14.48
C ILE A 65 -8.49 -2.24 14.97
N ARG A 66 -9.70 -2.74 15.27
CA ARG A 66 -10.82 -1.93 15.79
C ARG A 66 -10.47 -1.28 17.13
N VAL A 67 -9.87 -2.02 18.05
CA VAL A 67 -9.44 -1.48 19.36
C VAL A 67 -8.38 -0.42 19.17
N ALA A 68 -7.32 -0.70 18.41
CA ALA A 68 -6.26 0.26 18.13
C ALA A 68 -6.79 1.54 17.45
N TRP A 69 -7.77 1.41 16.56
CA TRP A 69 -8.43 2.56 15.95
C TRP A 69 -9.20 3.40 16.99
N LYS A 70 -9.99 2.77 17.86
CA LYS A 70 -10.70 3.48 18.94
C LYS A 70 -9.74 4.16 19.92
N THR A 71 -8.63 3.50 20.29
CA THR A 71 -7.61 4.09 21.16
C THR A 71 -7.01 5.35 20.53
N ARG A 72 -6.69 5.34 19.23
CA ARG A 72 -6.20 6.53 18.52
C ARG A 72 -7.19 7.70 18.50
N GLN A 73 -8.50 7.42 18.48
CA GLN A 73 -9.54 8.44 18.50
C GLN A 73 -9.79 9.02 19.91
N GLY A 74 -9.60 8.21 20.96
CA GLY A 74 -9.79 8.62 22.35
C GLY A 74 -8.56 9.24 23.00
N GLN A 75 -7.40 9.21 22.34
CA GLN A 75 -6.18 9.83 22.86
C GLN A 75 -6.25 11.36 22.64
N PRO A 76 -6.21 12.18 23.72
CA PRO A 76 -5.96 13.60 23.53
C PRO A 76 -4.61 13.75 22.81
N VAL A 77 -4.53 14.71 21.89
CA VAL A 77 -3.25 15.08 21.27
C VAL A 77 -2.38 15.70 22.36
N THR A 78 -1.69 14.88 23.14
CA THR A 78 -0.63 15.36 24.01
C THR A 78 0.50 15.78 23.08
N GLN A 79 0.49 17.05 22.72
CA GLN A 79 1.69 17.72 22.22
C GLN A 79 2.72 17.62 23.35
N GLU A 80 3.56 16.60 23.31
CA GLU A 80 4.80 16.56 24.08
C GLU A 80 5.59 17.83 23.72
N PRO A 81 5.78 18.80 24.62
CA PRO A 81 6.69 19.89 24.35
C PRO A 81 8.09 19.29 24.32
N HIS A 82 8.68 19.17 23.13
CA HIS A 82 10.08 18.82 22.95
C HIS A 82 10.99 19.84 23.65
N THR A 83 11.17 19.69 24.97
CA THR A 83 12.19 20.41 25.74
C THR A 83 13.46 19.58 25.64
N ASN A 84 14.21 19.76 24.55
CA ASN A 84 15.60 19.35 24.50
C ASN A 84 16.40 20.31 25.38
N PRO A 85 17.01 19.90 26.51
CA PRO A 85 18.01 20.72 27.16
C PRO A 85 19.31 20.57 26.36
N ARG A 86 19.57 21.53 25.47
CA ARG A 86 20.82 21.60 24.73
C ARG A 86 21.93 22.01 25.71
N PRO A 87 23.02 21.24 25.90
CA PRO A 87 24.15 21.71 26.70
C PRO A 87 24.80 22.91 26.01
N ALA A 88 25.08 23.96 26.79
CA ALA A 88 25.71 25.18 26.31
C ALA A 88 27.16 24.91 25.90
N HIS A 89 27.41 24.75 24.60
CA HIS A 89 28.74 24.70 24.03
C HIS A 89 29.05 26.07 23.43
N ASN A 90 30.16 26.69 23.87
CA ASN A 90 30.67 27.96 23.39
C ASN A 90 30.80 27.98 21.85
N PRO A 91 30.53 29.11 21.17
CA PRO A 91 30.62 29.17 19.72
C PRO A 91 32.08 29.25 19.26
N PRO A 92 32.51 28.50 18.23
CA PRO A 92 33.73 28.79 17.51
C PRO A 92 33.51 29.95 16.52
N ALA A 93 34.60 30.62 16.17
CA ALA A 93 34.69 31.86 15.41
C ALA A 93 33.93 31.85 14.06
N LYS A 94 33.40 33.03 13.73
CA LYS A 94 32.62 33.37 12.52
C LYS A 94 33.31 32.91 11.23
N ARG A 95 32.74 31.93 10.52
CA ARG A 95 32.94 31.76 9.08
C ARG A 95 31.96 32.67 8.32
N PRO A 96 32.35 33.22 7.15
CA PRO A 96 31.42 33.98 6.32
C PRO A 96 30.29 33.05 5.84
N LEU A 97 29.05 33.43 6.12
CA LEU A 97 27.86 32.79 5.57
C LEU A 97 27.83 33.04 4.06
N LEU A 98 28.16 32.02 3.27
CA LEU A 98 27.70 31.96 1.89
C LEU A 98 26.17 31.86 1.95
N SER A 99 25.50 32.92 1.50
CA SER A 99 24.07 32.94 1.26
C SER A 99 23.75 31.92 0.16
N THR A 100 23.44 30.69 0.55
CA THR A 100 22.63 29.82 -0.30
C THR A 100 21.18 30.14 0.03
N HIS A 101 20.55 30.99 -0.79
CA HIS A 101 19.11 31.06 -0.89
C HIS A 101 18.58 29.62 -1.00
N ALA A 102 18.06 29.08 0.09
CA ALA A 102 17.24 27.88 0.04
C ALA A 102 15.90 28.32 -0.55
N GLU A 103 15.88 28.42 -1.88
CA GLU A 103 14.67 28.64 -2.64
C GLU A 103 13.70 27.49 -2.29
N ILE A 104 12.64 27.83 -1.57
CA ILE A 104 11.57 26.89 -1.23
C ILE A 104 10.89 26.53 -2.57
N ARG A 105 11.39 25.48 -3.22
CA ARG A 105 10.92 25.03 -4.55
C ARG A 105 9.53 24.38 -4.54
N PHE A 106 8.87 24.32 -3.39
CA PHE A 106 7.53 23.78 -3.27
C PHE A 106 6.59 24.88 -2.78
N GLY A 107 5.70 25.31 -3.69
CA GLY A 107 4.58 26.18 -3.37
C GLY A 107 3.52 25.47 -2.51
N PRO A 108 2.43 26.17 -2.15
CA PRO A 108 1.32 25.56 -1.41
C PRO A 108 0.79 24.33 -2.15
N ILE A 109 0.31 23.33 -1.38
CA ILE A 109 -0.18 22.05 -1.91
C ILE A 109 -1.23 22.33 -2.99
N GLN A 110 -0.86 22.02 -4.24
CA GLN A 110 -1.72 22.30 -5.40
C GLN A 110 -2.97 21.41 -5.32
N SER A 111 -4.16 22.03 -5.36
CA SER A 111 -5.40 21.29 -5.44
C SER A 111 -5.43 20.49 -6.75
N SER A 112 -5.45 19.16 -6.64
CA SER A 112 -5.48 18.29 -7.81
C SER A 112 -6.80 18.44 -8.56
N ILE A 113 -6.70 18.63 -9.88
CA ILE A 113 -7.83 18.81 -10.83
C ILE A 113 -8.73 17.55 -10.87
N TRP A 114 -8.26 16.42 -10.34
CA TRP A 114 -8.98 15.15 -10.30
C TRP A 114 -9.58 14.83 -8.93
N SER A 115 -9.43 15.72 -7.93
CA SER A 115 -10.09 15.54 -6.63
C SER A 115 -11.56 15.97 -6.72
N LYS A 116 -12.44 15.04 -7.11
CA LYS A 116 -13.90 15.23 -7.06
C LYS A 116 -14.50 15.08 -5.65
N VAL A 117 -13.67 15.01 -4.62
CA VAL A 117 -14.10 14.98 -3.22
C VAL A 117 -13.30 16.03 -2.44
N SER A 118 -13.43 17.29 -2.84
CA SER A 118 -13.05 18.41 -1.98
C SER A 118 -14.15 18.57 -0.95
N GLY A 119 -13.87 18.16 0.29
CA GLY A 119 -14.71 18.49 1.43
C GLY A 119 -14.89 20.01 1.60
N PRO A 120 -15.83 20.44 2.45
CA PRO A 120 -16.12 21.85 2.67
C PRO A 120 -14.86 22.63 3.05
N GLU A 121 -14.76 23.86 2.54
CA GLU A 121 -13.59 24.75 2.69
C GLU A 121 -13.29 25.14 4.15
N ILE A 122 -14.29 24.98 5.02
CA ILE A 122 -14.19 25.24 6.44
C ILE A 122 -14.62 23.97 7.16
N VAL A 123 -13.69 23.37 7.91
CA VAL A 123 -13.99 22.29 8.84
C VAL A 123 -13.65 22.78 10.23
N ALA A 124 -14.68 22.89 11.08
CA ALA A 124 -14.54 23.33 12.48
C ALA A 124 -13.79 24.68 12.66
N GLY A 125 -14.03 25.64 11.76
CA GLY A 125 -13.49 27.00 11.88
C GLY A 125 -12.07 27.20 11.37
N PHE A 126 -11.42 26.15 10.84
CA PHE A 126 -10.12 26.26 10.18
C PHE A 126 -10.29 26.17 8.66
N GLN A 127 -9.65 27.12 7.97
CA GLN A 127 -9.56 27.15 6.51
C GLN A 127 -8.40 26.26 6.05
N ARG A 128 -8.64 25.51 4.97
CA ARG A 128 -7.60 24.72 4.29
C ARG A 128 -6.49 25.62 3.72
#